data_AF-A0A1G2V476-F1
#
_entry.id   AF-A0A1G2V476-F1
#
_cell.length_a   1.000
_cell.length_b   1.000
_cell.length_c   1.000
_cell.angle_alpha   90.00
_cell.angle_beta   90.00
_cell.angle_gamma   90.00
#
_symmetry.space_group_name_H-M   'P 1'
#
loop_
_entity.id
_entity.type
_entity.pdbx_description
1 polymer ?
#
loop_
_entity_poly.entity_id
_entity_poly.type
_entity_poly.pdbx_seq_one_letter_code
_entity_poly.pdbx_strand_id
1 'polypeptide(L)'
;MEFDSKKSIIKQPLFWETFVLLTTVGVLNYIANIYHLYWSVNEFDSLVHFLGGATLSAFFLWLYFYSGFFNPTNRKLKDFLLVSVLGAMFVAVSWEIYELFLGEAVMNKAEYPFDTMLDIIMDLLGILAICFYGYLKEHNAKY
;
A
#
# COMPACT_ATOMS: atom_id res chain seq x y z
N MET A 1 15.61 13.19 25.04
CA MET A 1 15.88 12.10 24.07
C MET A 1 16.48 12.77 22.85
N GLU A 2 17.78 12.62 22.68
CA GLU A 2 18.54 13.21 21.58
C GLU A 2 18.12 12.49 20.29
N PHE A 3 17.64 13.24 19.29
CA PHE A 3 17.42 12.70 17.95
C PHE A 3 18.78 12.21 17.45
N ASP A 4 18.97 10.89 17.34
CA ASP A 4 20.10 10.34 16.60
C ASP A 4 19.85 10.56 15.11
N SER A 5 20.14 11.79 14.67
CA SER A 5 19.98 12.30 13.31
C SER A 5 20.88 11.60 12.28
N LYS A 6 21.61 10.54 12.66
CA LYS A 6 22.67 9.92 11.85
C LYS A 6 22.28 8.62 11.14
N LYS A 7 21.07 8.08 11.34
CA LYS A 7 20.62 6.97 10.50
C LYS A 7 20.10 7.49 9.16
N SER A 8 20.92 7.33 8.12
CA SER A 8 20.52 7.53 6.72
C SER A 8 19.16 6.86 6.46
N ILE A 9 18.24 7.59 5.82
CA ILE A 9 16.89 7.13 5.45
C ILE A 9 16.91 5.76 4.74
N ILE A 10 17.96 5.54 3.95
CA ILE A 10 18.20 4.33 3.15
C ILE A 10 18.43 3.08 4.01
N LYS A 11 18.86 3.26 5.27
CA LYS A 11 19.11 2.17 6.21
C LYS A 11 17.92 1.89 7.13
N GLN A 12 16.81 2.63 6.99
CA GLN A 12 15.63 2.42 7.82
C GLN A 12 14.85 1.18 7.36
N PRO A 13 14.30 0.37 8.29
CA PRO A 13 13.46 -0.77 7.91
C PRO A 13 12.28 -0.36 7.04
N LEU A 14 11.88 -1.22 6.09
CA LEU A 14 10.80 -1.01 5.13
C LEU A 14 11.02 0.09 4.08
N PHE A 15 12.11 0.88 4.16
CA PHE A 15 12.40 1.91 3.16
C PHE A 15 12.56 1.31 1.76
N TRP A 16 13.40 0.29 1.61
CA TRP A 16 13.65 -0.34 0.31
C TRP A 16 12.44 -1.12 -0.20
N GLU A 17 11.71 -1.79 0.67
CA GLU A 17 10.46 -2.45 0.29
C GLU A 17 9.45 -1.44 -0.24
N THR A 18 9.27 -0.31 0.46
CA THR A 18 8.39 0.78 0.01
C THR A 18 8.85 1.31 -1.35
N PHE A 19 10.16 1.57 -1.51
CA PHE A 19 10.71 2.12 -2.75
C PHE A 19 10.53 1.17 -3.94
N VAL A 20 10.82 -0.12 -3.75
CA VAL A 20 10.69 -1.14 -4.81
C VAL A 20 9.22 -1.34 -5.17
N LEU A 21 8.33 -1.46 -4.19
CA LEU A 21 6.90 -1.60 -4.43
C LEU A 21 6.33 -0.38 -5.15
N LEU A 22 6.63 0.83 -4.69
CA LEU A 22 6.20 2.08 -5.33
C LEU A 22 6.70 2.19 -6.77
N THR A 23 7.97 1.86 -7.00
CA THR A 23 8.54 1.86 -8.36
C THR A 23 7.83 0.83 -9.24
N THR A 24 7.51 -0.34 -8.70
CA THR A 24 6.82 -1.41 -9.42
C THR A 24 5.41 -0.97 -9.81
N VAL A 25 4.62 -0.45 -8.86
CA VAL A 25 3.28 0.09 -9.12
C VAL A 25 3.32 1.21 -10.15
N GLY A 26 4.26 2.16 -10.01
CA GLY A 26 4.40 3.26 -10.97
C GLY A 26 4.73 2.80 -12.39
N VAL A 27 5.63 1.83 -12.54
CA VAL A 27 5.98 1.24 -13.84
C VAL A 27 4.80 0.47 -14.43
N LEU A 28 4.13 -0.37 -13.64
CA LEU A 28 2.97 -1.14 -14.09
C LEU A 28 1.84 -0.22 -14.54
N ASN A 29 1.51 0.80 -13.75
CA ASN A 29 0.48 1.78 -14.10
C ASN A 29 0.83 2.53 -15.41
N TYR A 30 2.10 2.94 -15.57
CA TYR A 30 2.54 3.61 -16.80
C TYR A 30 2.38 2.72 -18.04
N ILE A 31 2.83 1.45 -17.94
CA ILE A 31 2.70 0.47 -19.02
C ILE A 31 1.21 0.17 -19.29
N ALA A 32 0.42 0.02 -18.24
CA ALA A 32 -1.01 -0.29 -18.35
C ALA A 32 -1.80 0.78 -19.06
N ASN A 33 -1.49 2.06 -18.81
CA ASN A 33 -2.10 3.17 -19.54
C ASN A 33 -1.69 3.20 -21.02
N ILE A 34 -0.42 2.93 -21.35
CA ILE A 34 0.05 2.94 -22.75
C ILE A 34 -0.56 1.80 -23.56
N TYR A 35 -0.62 0.60 -22.98
CA TYR A 35 -1.07 -0.61 -23.67
C TYR A 35 -2.52 -0.97 -23.36
N HIS A 36 -3.25 -0.11 -22.66
CA HIS A 36 -4.63 -0.33 -22.25
C HIS A 36 -4.83 -1.64 -21.46
N LEU A 37 -3.88 -2.00 -20.60
CA LEU A 37 -3.91 -3.29 -19.88
C LEU A 37 -5.06 -3.38 -18.87
N TYR A 38 -5.47 -2.26 -18.28
CA TYR A 38 -6.64 -2.20 -17.40
C TYR A 38 -7.92 -2.71 -18.08
N TRP A 39 -8.06 -2.51 -19.39
CA TRP A 39 -9.25 -2.90 -20.15
C TRP A 39 -9.05 -4.14 -21.02
N SER A 40 -7.82 -4.65 -21.15
CA SER A 40 -7.49 -5.74 -22.07
C SER A 40 -6.95 -7.00 -21.40
N VAL A 41 -6.49 -6.90 -20.15
CA VAL A 41 -6.00 -8.03 -19.37
C VAL A 41 -6.90 -8.20 -18.15
N ASN A 42 -7.57 -9.34 -18.06
CA ASN A 42 -8.47 -9.64 -16.96
C ASN A 42 -7.76 -9.52 -15.60
N GLU A 43 -8.39 -8.85 -14.64
CA GLU A 43 -7.93 -8.69 -13.25
C GLU A 43 -6.55 -8.00 -13.11
N PHE A 44 -6.04 -7.36 -14.18
CA PHE A 44 -4.78 -6.62 -14.10
C PHE A 44 -4.90 -5.46 -13.11
N ASP A 45 -6.05 -4.79 -13.08
CA ASP A 45 -6.30 -3.69 -12.15
C ASP A 45 -6.23 -4.16 -10.70
N SER A 46 -6.94 -5.24 -10.40
CA SER A 46 -6.94 -5.87 -9.08
C SER A 46 -5.55 -6.35 -8.63
N LEU A 47 -4.68 -6.77 -9.54
CA LEU A 47 -3.26 -7.02 -9.25
C LEU A 47 -2.52 -5.74 -8.85
N VAL A 48 -2.75 -4.64 -9.57
CA VAL A 48 -2.17 -3.33 -9.24
C VAL A 48 -2.71 -2.82 -7.91
N HIS A 49 -3.99 -3.01 -7.58
CA HIS A 49 -4.58 -2.72 -6.27
C HIS A 49 -3.88 -3.50 -5.14
N PHE A 50 -3.66 -4.81 -5.30
CA PHE A 50 -2.89 -5.56 -4.31
C PHE A 50 -1.50 -4.96 -4.05
N LEU A 51 -0.78 -4.59 -5.12
CA LEU A 51 0.53 -3.95 -5.00
C LEU A 51 0.43 -2.52 -4.45
N GLY A 52 -0.65 -1.80 -4.73
CA GLY A 52 -0.98 -0.48 -4.20
C GLY A 52 -1.19 -0.52 -2.69
N GLY A 53 -2.11 -1.36 -2.20
CA GLY A 53 -2.32 -1.61 -0.78
C GLY A 53 -1.04 -2.04 -0.05
N ALA A 54 -0.24 -2.92 -0.66
CA ALA A 54 1.07 -3.31 -0.14
C ALA A 54 2.04 -2.12 -0.03
N THR A 55 2.14 -1.31 -1.09
CA THR A 55 3.00 -0.11 -1.13
C THR A 55 2.61 0.87 -0.02
N LEU A 56 1.31 1.16 0.11
CA LEU A 56 0.79 2.12 1.07
C LEU A 56 0.97 1.63 2.51
N SER A 57 0.71 0.34 2.78
CA SER A 57 0.99 -0.25 4.09
C SER A 57 2.48 -0.15 4.44
N ALA A 58 3.38 -0.46 3.50
CA ALA A 58 4.82 -0.34 3.71
C ALA A 58 5.21 1.10 4.04
N PHE A 59 4.68 2.06 3.28
CA PHE A 59 4.90 3.49 3.48
C PHE A 59 4.42 3.97 4.85
N PHE A 60 3.18 3.67 5.24
CA PHE A 60 2.64 4.14 6.52
C PHE A 60 3.32 3.48 7.72
N LEU A 61 3.69 2.20 7.62
CA LEU A 61 4.50 1.53 8.64
C LEU A 61 5.90 2.15 8.75
N TRP A 62 6.57 2.38 7.61
CA TRP A 62 7.83 3.11 7.54
C TRP A 62 7.73 4.49 8.19
N LEU A 63 6.75 5.28 7.77
CA LEU A 63 6.53 6.64 8.26
C LEU A 63 6.26 6.66 9.77
N TYR A 64 5.39 5.79 10.28
CA TYR A 64 5.01 5.80 11.69
C TYR A 64 6.08 5.20 12.60
N PHE A 65 6.61 4.02 12.26
CA PHE A 65 7.51 3.27 13.16
C PHE A 65 9.00 3.53 12.91
N TYR A 66 9.42 3.87 11.70
CA TYR A 66 10.84 3.77 11.32
C TYR A 66 11.48 5.08 10.86
N SER A 67 10.69 6.03 10.36
CA SER A 67 11.18 7.32 9.84
C SER A 67 11.80 8.22 10.90
N GLY A 68 11.43 8.02 12.17
CA GLY A 68 11.77 8.91 13.29
C GLY A 68 10.79 10.07 13.50
N PHE A 69 9.76 10.22 12.64
CA PHE A 69 8.79 11.32 12.74
C PHE A 69 7.86 11.21 13.96
N PHE A 70 7.23 10.04 14.16
CA PHE A 70 6.28 9.82 15.27
C PHE A 70 6.93 9.15 16.49
N ASN A 71 7.99 8.36 16.28
CA ASN A 71 8.76 7.66 17.29
C ASN A 71 7.93 6.91 18.38
N PRO A 72 7.01 6.01 17.98
CA PRO A 72 6.15 5.29 18.92
C PRO A 72 6.94 4.30 19.78
N THR A 73 6.59 4.22 21.06
CA THR A 73 7.20 3.30 22.04
C THR A 73 6.56 1.91 22.04
N ASN A 74 5.26 1.82 21.76
CA ASN A 74 4.53 0.56 21.68
C ASN A 74 4.54 0.03 20.23
N ARG A 75 4.91 -1.24 20.07
CA ARG A 75 5.10 -1.89 18.76
C ARG A 75 4.48 -3.28 18.74
N LYS A 76 3.23 -3.38 19.19
CA LYS A 76 2.46 -4.64 19.18
C LYS A 76 1.80 -4.83 17.83
N LEU A 77 1.39 -6.07 17.52
CA LEU A 77 0.69 -6.39 16.26
C LEU A 77 -0.53 -5.49 16.02
N LYS A 78 -1.29 -5.16 17.07
CA LYS A 78 -2.43 -4.24 16.98
C LYS A 78 -2.06 -2.86 16.43
N ASP A 79 -0.86 -2.35 16.75
CA ASP A 79 -0.42 -1.02 16.34
C ASP A 79 -0.01 -1.07 14.85
N PHE A 80 0.64 -2.16 14.42
CA PHE A 80 0.93 -2.41 13.00
C PHE A 80 -0.34 -2.52 12.17
N LEU A 81 -1.33 -3.27 12.65
CA LEU A 81 -2.65 -3.40 11.99
C LEU A 81 -3.35 -2.05 11.87
N LEU A 82 -3.40 -1.28 12.96
CA LEU A 82 -4.08 0.02 12.96
C LEU A 82 -3.45 1.00 11.98
N VAL A 83 -2.12 1.13 12.00
CA VAL A 83 -1.38 2.03 11.10
C VAL A 83 -1.52 1.60 9.65
N SER A 84 -1.37 0.30 9.37
CA SER A 84 -1.47 -0.23 8.01
C SER A 84 -2.87 -0.05 7.44
N VAL A 85 -3.89 -0.52 8.17
CA VAL A 85 -5.27 -0.50 7.70
C VAL A 85 -5.79 0.93 7.60
N LEU A 86 -5.65 1.77 8.64
CA LEU A 86 -6.20 3.13 8.57
C LEU A 86 -5.46 4.00 7.53
N GLY A 87 -4.14 3.89 7.46
CA GLY A 87 -3.35 4.68 6.52
C GLY A 87 -3.64 4.29 5.07
N ALA A 88 -3.52 3.00 4.75
CA ALA A 88 -3.65 2.53 3.38
C ALA A 88 -5.11 2.48 2.90
N MET A 89 -6.07 2.05 3.73
CA MET A 89 -7.48 2.02 3.31
C MET A 89 -8.04 3.40 3.02
N PHE A 90 -7.57 4.44 3.72
CA PHE A 90 -7.98 5.81 3.40
C PHE A 90 -7.63 6.18 1.96
N VAL A 91 -6.43 5.82 1.50
CA VAL A 91 -5.98 6.11 0.13
C VAL A 91 -6.67 5.19 -0.88
N ALA A 92 -6.80 3.89 -0.58
CA ALA A 92 -7.53 2.92 -1.43
C ALA A 92 -8.97 3.37 -1.69
N VAL A 93 -9.72 3.70 -0.63
CA VAL A 93 -11.11 4.21 -0.78
C VAL A 93 -11.14 5.54 -1.54
N SER A 94 -10.14 6.40 -1.36
CA SER A 94 -10.06 7.65 -2.11
C SER A 94 -9.83 7.41 -3.61
N TRP A 95 -9.16 6.32 -3.98
CA TRP A 95 -8.92 5.92 -5.37
C TRP A 95 -10.21 5.48 -6.06
N GLU A 96 -11.00 4.59 -5.43
CA GLU A 96 -12.32 4.19 -5.94
C GLU A 96 -13.25 5.40 -6.14
N ILE A 97 -13.24 6.34 -5.19
CA ILE A 97 -14.00 7.57 -5.29
C ILE A 97 -13.52 8.42 -6.48
N TYR A 98 -12.22 8.46 -6.74
CA TYR A 98 -11.66 9.18 -7.87
C TYR A 98 -12.13 8.59 -9.21
N GLU A 99 -12.18 7.27 -9.34
CA GLU A 99 -12.67 6.57 -10.54
C GLU A 99 -14.15 6.83 -10.80
N LEU A 100 -14.97 6.85 -9.75
CA LEU A 100 -16.37 7.27 -9.83
C LEU A 100 -16.51 8.65 -10.49
N PHE A 101 -15.61 9.60 -10.17
CA PHE A 101 -15.65 10.95 -10.72
C PHE A 101 -15.12 11.05 -12.16
N LEU A 102 -14.19 10.19 -12.57
CA LEU A 102 -13.64 10.17 -13.93
C LEU A 102 -14.56 9.49 -14.95
N GLY A 103 -15.59 8.79 -14.49
CA GLY A 103 -16.59 8.19 -15.38
C GLY A 103 -16.27 6.78 -15.83
N GLU A 104 -15.28 6.11 -15.24
CA GLU A 104 -15.05 4.66 -15.35
C GLU A 104 -16.37 3.89 -15.09
N ALA A 105 -17.05 4.26 -14.00
CA ALA A 105 -18.37 3.73 -13.63
C ALA A 105 -19.48 4.01 -14.66
N VAL A 106 -19.32 4.99 -15.55
CA VAL A 106 -20.29 5.29 -16.62
C VAL A 106 -20.06 4.40 -17.83
N MET A 107 -18.80 4.04 -18.10
CA MET A 107 -18.39 3.23 -19.26
C MET A 107 -18.68 1.74 -19.04
N ASN A 108 -18.56 1.22 -17.81
CA ASN A 108 -18.78 -0.20 -17.49
C ASN A 108 -19.73 -0.45 -16.30
N LYS A 109 -20.93 0.17 -16.31
CA LYS A 109 -21.90 0.18 -15.19
C LYS A 109 -22.26 -1.18 -14.58
N ALA A 110 -22.28 -2.25 -15.38
CA ALA A 110 -22.74 -3.55 -14.91
C ALA A 110 -21.67 -4.28 -14.09
N GLU A 111 -20.41 -4.14 -14.48
CA GLU A 111 -19.27 -4.82 -13.87
C GLU A 111 -18.63 -3.99 -12.76
N TYR A 112 -18.75 -2.66 -12.84
CA TYR A 112 -18.14 -1.72 -11.91
C TYR A 112 -18.34 -2.05 -10.40
N PRO A 113 -19.54 -2.42 -9.91
CA PRO A 113 -19.68 -2.77 -8.49
C PRO A 113 -18.90 -4.03 -8.07
N PHE A 114 -18.71 -4.98 -8.98
CA PHE A 114 -17.93 -6.18 -8.72
C PHE A 114 -16.42 -5.89 -8.76
N ASP A 115 -16.00 -5.08 -9.73
CA ASP A 115 -14.62 -4.61 -9.92
C ASP A 115 -14.11 -3.86 -8.69
N THR A 116 -14.77 -2.75 -8.32
CA THR A 116 -14.48 -1.98 -7.09
C THR A 116 -14.48 -2.85 -5.83
N MET A 117 -15.37 -3.85 -5.73
CA MET A 117 -15.36 -4.76 -4.58
C MET A 117 -14.10 -5.64 -4.57
N LEU A 118 -13.72 -6.19 -5.73
CA LEU A 118 -12.51 -6.98 -5.88
C LEU A 118 -11.27 -6.13 -5.59
N ASP A 119 -11.22 -4.90 -6.06
CA ASP A 119 -10.11 -3.97 -5.85
C ASP A 119 -9.92 -3.61 -4.38
N ILE A 120 -11.00 -3.28 -3.67
CA ILE A 120 -10.97 -3.09 -2.21
C ILE A 120 -10.52 -4.35 -1.46
N ILE A 121 -10.92 -5.55 -1.90
CA ILE A 121 -10.45 -6.80 -1.31
C ILE A 121 -8.94 -6.98 -1.56
N MET A 122 -8.48 -6.69 -2.77
CA MET A 122 -7.07 -6.84 -3.15
C MET A 122 -6.18 -5.83 -2.44
N ASP A 123 -6.62 -4.58 -2.29
CA ASP A 123 -5.98 -3.59 -1.44
C ASP A 123 -5.83 -4.11 -0.01
N LEU A 124 -6.91 -4.61 0.60
CA LEU A 124 -6.88 -5.15 1.96
C LEU A 124 -5.91 -6.33 2.07
N LEU A 125 -5.87 -7.24 1.10
CA LEU A 125 -4.93 -8.36 1.08
C LEU A 125 -3.48 -7.88 1.01
N GLY A 126 -3.19 -6.89 0.16
CA GLY A 126 -1.86 -6.27 0.06
C GLY A 126 -1.44 -5.60 1.37
N ILE A 127 -2.37 -4.87 1.99
CA ILE A 127 -2.19 -4.22 3.30
C ILE A 127 -1.85 -5.24 4.37
N LEU A 128 -2.63 -6.32 4.48
CA LEU A 128 -2.42 -7.37 5.48
C LEU A 128 -1.09 -8.09 5.24
N ALA A 129 -0.75 -8.40 3.98
CA ALA A 129 0.51 -9.06 3.64
C ALA A 129 1.71 -8.27 4.17
N ILE A 130 1.76 -6.96 3.90
CA ILE A 130 2.86 -6.10 4.37
C ILE A 130 2.79 -5.83 5.88
N CYS A 131 1.61 -5.70 6.46
CA CYS A 131 1.45 -5.59 7.90
C CYS A 131 2.09 -6.77 8.64
N PHE A 132 1.76 -8.01 8.23
CA PHE A 132 2.34 -9.20 8.85
C PHE A 132 3.83 -9.35 8.54
N TYR A 133 4.25 -9.09 7.29
CA TYR A 133 5.67 -9.09 6.93
C TYR A 133 6.49 -8.11 7.79
N GLY A 134 6.03 -6.85 7.91
CA GLY A 134 6.70 -5.82 8.70
C GLY A 134 6.74 -6.16 10.19
N TYR A 135 5.66 -6.73 10.73
CA TYR A 135 5.61 -7.18 12.12
C TYR A 135 6.60 -8.33 12.39
N LEU A 136 6.60 -9.36 11.54
CA LEU A 136 7.51 -10.50 11.66
C LEU A 136 8.97 -10.07 11.49
N LYS A 137 9.27 -9.19 10.54
CA LYS A 137 10.62 -8.65 10.32
C LYS A 137 11.16 -7.92 11.56
N GLU A 138 10.35 -7.06 12.18
CA GLU A 138 10.71 -6.34 13.42
C GLU A 138 10.99 -7.31 14.57
N HIS A 139 10.18 -8.36 14.73
CA HIS A 139 10.30 -9.27 15.87
C HIS A 139 11.40 -10.31 15.68
N ASN A 140 11.64 -10.77 14.44
CA ASN A 140 12.74 -11.67 14.14
C ASN A 140 14.10 -10.97 14.22
N ALA A 141 14.18 -9.66 13.94
CA ALA A 141 15.42 -8.89 14.07
C ALA A 141 15.82 -8.55 15.52
N LYS A 142 14.96 -8.86 16.50
CA LYS A 142 15.22 -8.65 17.94
C LYS A 142 15.78 -9.88 18.65
N TYR A 143 15.87 -11.01 17.96
CA TYR A 143 16.53 -12.25 18.40
C TYR A 143 17.79 -12.49 17.57
#